data_AF-M7AL96-F1
#
_entry.id   AF-M7AL96-F1
#
_cell.length_a   1.000
_cell.length_b   1.000
_cell.length_c   1.000
_cell.angle_alpha   90.00
_cell.angle_beta   90.00
_cell.angle_gamma   90.00
#
_symmetry.space_group_name_H-M   'P 1'
#
loop_
_entity.id
_entity.type
_entity.pdbx_description
1 polymer ?
#
loop_
_entity_poly.entity_id
_entity_poly.type
_entity_poly.pdbx_seq_one_letter_code
_entity_poly.pdbx_strand_id
1 'polypeptide(L)'
;SLVQLRKPVVEKMRRDRINSSIEQLKLLLEKEFQRHQPNSKLEKADILEVAVGYLKQQSQLQTQSDQKSPEQDFNTGYLECLKEALHFLSYCEPKKEAQARLIKHFCKAQTIPDNLCSPPMHSPPSLPCLVPRKHPSQKNIPVTVAAIWRPW
;
A
#
# COMPACT_ATOMS: atom_id res chain seq x y z
N SER A 1 -3.13 38.68 -34.02
CA SER A 1 -1.98 37.77 -33.79
C SER A 1 -1.51 37.73 -32.33
N LEU A 2 -2.41 37.60 -31.35
CA LEU A 2 -2.05 37.56 -29.90
C LEU A 2 -1.84 36.12 -29.36
N VAL A 3 -2.45 35.13 -30.01
CA VAL A 3 -2.32 33.70 -29.64
C VAL A 3 -0.90 33.18 -29.90
N GLN A 4 -0.22 33.68 -30.95
CA GLN A 4 1.16 33.34 -31.27
C GLN A 4 2.19 33.91 -30.26
N LEU A 5 1.84 34.99 -29.54
CA LEU A 5 2.71 35.62 -28.54
C LEU A 5 2.49 35.09 -27.12
N ARG A 6 1.30 34.55 -26.80
CA ARG A 6 1.05 33.88 -25.50
C ARG A 6 1.67 32.49 -25.41
N LYS A 7 1.64 31.72 -26.50
CA LYS A 7 2.28 30.40 -26.60
C LYS A 7 3.76 30.37 -26.17
N PRO A 8 4.63 31.31 -26.60
CA PRO A 8 6.04 31.29 -26.18
C PRO A 8 6.25 31.62 -24.70
N VAL A 9 5.41 32.45 -24.08
CA VAL A 9 5.52 32.77 -22.64
C VAL A 9 5.13 31.57 -21.78
N VAL A 10 4.01 30.91 -22.09
CA VAL A 10 3.56 29.71 -21.37
C VAL A 10 4.56 28.58 -21.52
N GLU A 11 5.12 28.39 -22.72
CA GLU A 11 6.13 27.37 -22.95
C GLU A 11 7.44 27.68 -22.22
N LYS A 12 7.84 28.96 -22.13
CA LYS A 12 8.96 29.37 -21.28
C LYS A 12 8.72 29.00 -19.81
N MET A 13 7.55 29.35 -19.26
CA MET A 13 7.19 29.00 -17.88
C MET A 13 7.19 27.48 -17.64
N ARG A 14 6.74 26.69 -18.63
CA ARG A 14 6.78 25.23 -18.56
C ARG A 14 8.23 24.73 -18.47
N ARG A 15 9.11 25.22 -19.35
CA ARG A 15 10.54 24.86 -19.36
C ARG A 15 11.23 25.27 -18.07
N ASP A 16 10.94 26.47 -17.55
CA ASP A 16 11.50 26.96 -16.29
C ASP A 16 11.07 26.07 -15.12
N ARG A 17 9.80 25.66 -15.08
CA ARG A 17 9.30 24.71 -14.07
C ARG A 17 10.02 23.37 -14.15
N ILE A 18 10.16 22.81 -15.36
CA ILE A 18 10.87 21.53 -15.57
C ILE A 18 12.32 21.64 -15.10
N ASN A 19 13.02 22.71 -15.46
CA ASN A 19 14.41 22.92 -15.06
C ASN A 19 14.54 23.05 -13.55
N SER A 20 13.64 23.80 -12.91
CA SER A 20 13.60 23.92 -11.45
C SER A 20 13.41 22.56 -10.78
N SER A 21 12.47 21.74 -11.25
CA SER A 21 12.26 20.40 -10.72
C SER A 21 13.46 19.47 -10.91
N ILE A 22 14.21 19.59 -12.00
CA ILE A 22 15.44 18.81 -12.22
C ILE A 22 16.54 19.23 -11.24
N GLU A 23 16.70 20.54 -10.98
CA GLU A 23 17.65 21.01 -9.96
C GLU A 23 17.24 20.60 -8.54
N GLN A 24 15.95 20.62 -8.23
CA GLN A 24 15.44 20.09 -6.94
C GLN A 24 15.75 18.60 -6.79
N LEU A 25 15.59 17.82 -7.87
CA LEU A 25 15.90 16.39 -7.87
C LEU A 25 17.39 16.13 -7.61
N LYS A 26 18.26 16.96 -8.18
CA LYS A 26 19.71 16.94 -7.93
C LYS A 26 20.04 17.10 -6.45
N LEU A 27 19.38 18.07 -5.78
CA LEU A 27 19.58 18.33 -4.35
C LEU A 27 19.03 17.20 -3.46
N LEU A 28 17.83 16.69 -3.76
CA LEU A 28 17.20 15.63 -2.97
C LEU A 28 17.99 14.31 -3.00
N LEU A 29 18.63 14.02 -4.14
CA LEU A 29 19.39 12.78 -4.36
C LEU A 29 20.90 13.00 -4.29
N GLU A 30 21.38 14.09 -3.68
CA GLU A 30 22.81 14.45 -3.65
C GLU A 30 23.72 13.30 -3.18
N LYS A 31 23.30 12.58 -2.12
CA LYS A 31 24.04 11.41 -1.62
C LYS A 31 24.11 10.27 -2.64
N GLU A 32 23.03 10.06 -3.39
CA GLU A 32 22.96 9.03 -4.42
C GLU A 32 23.87 9.37 -5.61
N PHE A 33 23.96 10.66 -5.95
CA PHE A 33 24.91 11.15 -6.95
C PHE A 33 26.36 11.02 -6.50
N GLN A 34 26.67 11.36 -5.24
CA GLN A 34 28.02 11.17 -4.70
C GLN A 34 28.45 9.69 -4.73
N ARG A 35 27.51 8.77 -4.52
CA ARG A 35 27.78 7.32 -4.57
C ARG A 35 28.11 6.84 -5.99
N HIS A 36 27.40 7.34 -7.00
CA HIS A 36 27.55 6.88 -8.39
C HIS A 36 28.59 7.66 -9.19
N GLN A 37 28.68 8.99 -9.00
CA GLN A 37 29.54 9.89 -9.77
C GLN A 37 30.07 11.05 -8.89
N PRO A 38 31.01 10.80 -7.96
CA PRO A 38 31.44 11.77 -6.94
C PRO A 38 32.10 13.05 -7.48
N ASN A 39 32.60 13.06 -8.71
CA ASN A 39 33.39 14.18 -9.26
C ASN A 39 32.98 14.58 -10.70
N SER A 40 31.80 14.16 -11.17
CA SER A 40 31.34 14.45 -12.52
C SER A 40 30.38 15.64 -12.53
N LYS A 41 30.45 16.44 -13.60
CA LYS A 41 29.43 17.45 -13.88
C LYS A 41 28.17 16.72 -14.33
N LEU A 42 27.18 16.62 -13.43
CA LEU A 42 25.92 15.96 -13.73
C LEU A 42 25.18 16.66 -14.87
N GLU A 43 25.01 15.97 -15.99
CA GLU A 43 24.13 16.40 -17.06
C GLU A 43 22.67 16.10 -16.68
N LYS A 44 21.72 16.73 -17.37
CA LYS A 44 20.29 16.50 -17.10
C LYS A 44 19.87 15.04 -17.31
N ALA A 45 20.53 14.34 -18.25
CA ALA A 45 20.29 12.92 -18.47
C ALA A 45 20.74 12.08 -17.27
N ASP A 46 21.95 12.32 -16.76
CA ASP A 46 22.48 11.63 -15.57
C ASP A 46 21.58 11.82 -14.36
N ILE A 47 21.10 13.06 -14.14
CA ILE A 47 20.18 13.38 -13.03
C ILE A 47 18.92 12.52 -13.10
N LEU A 48 18.34 12.39 -14.29
CA LEU A 48 17.13 11.60 -14.49
C LEU A 48 17.39 10.10 -14.38
N GLU A 49 18.52 9.62 -14.89
CA GLU A 49 18.88 8.20 -14.85
C GLU A 49 19.04 7.72 -13.40
N VAL A 50 19.84 8.42 -12.60
CA VAL A 50 20.05 8.09 -11.18
C VAL A 50 18.72 8.16 -10.41
N ALA A 51 17.89 9.17 -10.68
CA ALA A 51 16.59 9.29 -10.02
C ALA A 51 15.64 8.14 -10.37
N VAL A 52 15.59 7.71 -11.63
CA VAL A 52 14.79 6.55 -12.03
C VAL A 52 15.33 5.28 -11.38
N GLY A 53 16.65 5.10 -11.32
CA GLY A 53 17.28 3.99 -10.62
C GLY A 53 16.90 3.95 -9.14
N TYR A 54 17.01 5.09 -8.45
CA TYR A 54 16.62 5.25 -7.05
C TYR A 54 15.15 4.88 -6.81
N LEU A 55 14.23 5.39 -7.64
CA LEU A 55 12.80 5.10 -7.48
C LEU A 55 12.46 3.63 -7.74
N LYS A 56 13.11 2.98 -8.70
CA LYS A 56 12.95 1.54 -8.95
C LYS A 56 13.41 0.72 -7.75
N GLN A 57 14.56 1.06 -7.17
CA GLN A 57 15.08 0.40 -5.98
C GLN A 57 14.11 0.56 -4.80
N GLN A 58 13.60 1.79 -4.58
CA GLN A 58 12.66 2.06 -3.50
C GLN A 58 11.32 1.32 -3.68
N SER A 59 10.81 1.25 -4.91
CA SER A 59 9.59 0.49 -5.24
C SER A 59 9.76 -1.01 -5.00
N GLN A 60 10.92 -1.57 -5.34
CA GLN A 60 11.22 -2.99 -5.07
C GLN A 60 11.26 -3.29 -3.56
N LEU A 61 11.86 -2.39 -2.77
CA LEU A 61 11.86 -2.50 -1.31
C LEU A 61 10.45 -2.40 -0.71
N GLN A 62 9.62 -1.48 -1.22
CA GLN A 62 8.23 -1.34 -0.77
C GLN A 62 7.37 -2.55 -1.13
N THR A 63 7.58 -3.13 -2.31
CA THR A 63 6.87 -4.35 -2.72
C THR A 63 7.21 -5.52 -1.81
N GLN A 64 8.43 -5.59 -1.28
CA GLN A 64 8.79 -6.60 -0.28
C GLN A 64 8.11 -6.36 1.09
N SER A 65 7.79 -5.11 1.43
CA SER A 65 7.08 -4.79 2.69
C SER A 65 5.55 -4.87 2.59
N ASP A 66 4.97 -4.62 1.41
CA ASP A 66 3.51 -4.66 1.16
C ASP A 66 3.03 -6.03 0.63
N GLN A 67 3.93 -6.96 0.30
CA GLN A 67 3.60 -8.37 0.13
C GLN A 67 3.55 -9.08 1.49
N LYS A 68 2.95 -8.45 2.51
CA LYS A 68 2.40 -9.23 3.61
C LYS A 68 1.21 -9.96 3.03
N SER A 69 1.30 -11.28 2.91
CA SER A 69 0.15 -12.05 2.47
C SER A 69 -1.00 -11.77 3.45
N PRO A 70 -2.26 -11.69 2.98
CA PRO A 70 -3.39 -11.53 3.89
C PRO A 70 -3.44 -12.62 4.98
N GLU A 71 -2.82 -13.77 4.72
CA GLU A 71 -2.60 -14.86 5.69
C GLU A 71 -1.56 -14.51 6.77
N GLN A 72 -0.48 -13.78 6.44
CA GLN A 72 0.48 -13.28 7.42
C GLN A 72 -0.15 -12.22 8.32
N ASP A 73 -0.98 -11.33 7.76
CA ASP A 73 -1.71 -10.34 8.54
C ASP A 73 -2.75 -10.98 9.47
N PHE A 74 -3.47 -12.02 8.99
CA PHE A 74 -4.39 -12.79 9.82
C PHE A 74 -3.67 -13.51 10.97
N ASN A 75 -2.58 -14.23 10.69
CA ASN A 75 -1.84 -14.94 11.73
C ASN A 75 -1.26 -13.98 12.77
N THR A 76 -0.75 -12.83 12.33
CA THR A 76 -0.25 -11.79 13.23
C THR A 76 -1.38 -11.27 14.13
N GLY A 77 -2.52 -10.88 13.56
CA GLY A 77 -3.67 -10.40 14.34
C GLY A 77 -4.27 -11.46 15.26
N TYR A 78 -4.30 -12.73 14.84
CA TYR A 78 -4.72 -13.84 15.68
C TYR A 78 -3.80 -14.04 16.89
N LEU A 79 -2.49 -14.04 16.66
CA LEU A 79 -1.49 -14.19 17.73
C LEU A 79 -1.54 -13.03 18.73
N GLU A 80 -1.73 -11.80 18.26
CA GLU A 80 -1.91 -10.62 19.12
C GLU A 80 -3.16 -10.72 19.99
N CYS A 81 -4.30 -11.08 19.38
CA CYS A 81 -5.55 -11.32 20.11
C CYS A 81 -5.41 -12.44 21.15
N LEU A 82 -4.76 -13.54 20.76
CA LEU A 82 -4.52 -14.68 21.64
C LEU A 82 -3.63 -14.31 22.84
N LYS A 83 -2.56 -13.55 22.59
CA LYS A 83 -1.67 -13.04 23.63
C LYS A 83 -2.44 -12.17 24.63
N GLU A 84 -3.29 -11.27 24.16
CA GLU A 84 -4.08 -10.41 25.04
C GLU A 84 -5.13 -11.21 25.82
N ALA A 85 -5.78 -12.19 25.19
CA ALA A 85 -6.72 -13.09 25.87
C ALA A 85 -6.02 -13.88 26.99
N LEU A 86 -4.83 -14.42 26.73
CA LEU A 86 -4.03 -15.12 27.75
C LEU A 86 -3.58 -14.17 28.86
N HIS A 87 -3.21 -12.94 28.52
CA HIS A 87 -2.80 -11.91 29.47
C HIS A 87 -3.97 -11.51 30.40
N PHE A 88 -5.15 -11.23 29.85
CA PHE A 88 -6.36 -10.96 30.62
C PHE A 88 -6.71 -12.12 31.56
N LEU A 89 -6.69 -13.35 31.04
CA LEU A 89 -6.91 -14.55 31.85
C LEU A 89 -5.79 -14.78 32.87
N SER A 90 -4.62 -14.16 32.78
CA SER A 90 -3.61 -14.28 33.84
C SER A 90 -3.92 -13.42 35.06
N TYR A 91 -4.64 -12.30 34.87
CA TYR A 91 -4.96 -11.31 35.89
C TYR A 91 -6.21 -11.63 36.72
N CYS A 92 -7.06 -12.55 36.26
CA CYS A 92 -8.26 -12.95 36.99
C CYS A 92 -7.93 -13.93 38.13
N GLU A 93 -8.01 -13.46 39.37
CA GLU A 93 -8.00 -14.27 40.60
C GLU A 93 -9.39 -14.26 41.28
N PRO A 94 -9.87 -15.38 41.86
CA PRO A 94 -9.24 -16.71 41.88
C PRO A 94 -9.40 -17.45 40.54
N LYS A 95 -8.37 -18.20 40.14
CA LYS A 95 -8.36 -18.94 38.88
C LYS A 95 -9.43 -20.03 38.87
N LYS A 96 -10.45 -19.88 38.03
CA LYS A 96 -11.51 -20.91 37.87
C LYS A 96 -10.97 -22.08 37.04
N GLU A 97 -11.42 -23.30 37.30
CA GLU A 97 -11.02 -24.48 36.52
C GLU A 97 -11.28 -24.29 35.01
N ALA A 98 -12.37 -23.60 34.65
CA ALA A 98 -12.69 -23.23 33.28
C ALA A 98 -11.61 -22.36 32.60
N GLN A 99 -11.00 -21.42 33.34
CA GLN A 99 -9.93 -20.55 32.85
C GLN A 99 -8.63 -21.33 32.65
N ALA A 100 -8.29 -22.24 33.57
CA ALA A 100 -7.14 -23.14 33.39
C ALA A 100 -7.31 -24.07 32.17
N ARG A 101 -8.53 -24.60 31.97
CA ARG A 101 -8.87 -25.39 30.77
C ARG A 101 -8.76 -24.57 29.48
N LEU A 102 -9.19 -23.31 29.51
CA LEU A 102 -9.15 -22.41 28.36
C LEU A 102 -7.71 -22.04 27.97
N ILE A 103 -6.86 -21.68 28.94
CA ILE A 103 -5.43 -21.42 28.71
C ILE A 103 -4.75 -22.67 28.12
N LYS A 104 -5.02 -23.85 28.67
CA LYS A 104 -4.49 -25.13 28.15
C LYS A 104 -4.91 -25.38 26.69
N HIS A 105 -6.15 -25.04 26.33
CA HIS A 105 -6.63 -25.17 24.96
C HIS A 105 -5.89 -24.23 24.00
N PHE A 106 -5.73 -22.96 24.38
CA PHE A 106 -5.00 -21.97 23.60
C PHE A 106 -3.52 -22.31 23.39
N CYS A 107 -2.84 -22.88 24.38
CA CYS A 107 -1.46 -23.33 24.22
C CYS A 107 -1.34 -24.56 23.32
N LYS A 108 -2.32 -25.49 23.37
CA LYS A 108 -2.33 -26.68 22.49
C LYS A 108 -2.57 -26.33 21.03
N ALA A 109 -3.47 -25.37 20.76
CA ALA A 109 -3.76 -24.93 19.40
C ALA A 109 -2.53 -24.35 18.67
N GLN A 110 -1.57 -23.77 19.42
CA GLN A 110 -0.31 -23.25 18.88
C GLN A 110 0.72 -24.34 18.53
N THR A 111 0.51 -25.60 18.92
CA THR A 111 1.45 -26.71 18.67
C THR A 111 1.12 -27.56 17.44
N ILE A 112 0.10 -27.19 16.67
CA ILE A 112 -0.23 -27.87 15.42
C ILE A 112 0.64 -27.26 14.31
N PRO A 113 1.56 -28.02 13.67
CA PRO A 113 2.33 -27.50 12.54
C PRO A 113 1.40 -27.19 11.37
N ASP A 114 1.71 -26.10 10.65
CA ASP A 114 0.94 -25.46 9.57
C ASP A 114 0.61 -26.32 8.32
N ASN A 115 0.55 -27.66 8.40
CA ASN A 115 0.42 -28.47 7.19
C ASN A 115 -0.98 -29.01 6.86
N LEU A 116 -1.99 -28.96 7.73
CA LEU A 116 -3.36 -29.33 7.32
C LEU A 116 -4.40 -28.59 8.17
N CYS A 117 -4.77 -27.37 7.79
CA CYS A 117 -6.02 -26.78 8.27
C CYS A 117 -6.64 -25.88 7.20
N SER A 118 -7.29 -26.49 6.21
CA SER A 118 -8.35 -25.81 5.49
C SER A 118 -9.44 -25.46 6.51
N PRO A 119 -9.83 -24.17 6.66
CA PRO A 119 -10.89 -23.83 7.60
C PRO A 119 -12.20 -24.49 7.15
N PRO A 120 -12.98 -25.11 8.07
CA PRO A 120 -14.33 -25.52 7.74
C PRO A 120 -15.13 -24.27 7.38
N MET A 121 -15.62 -24.21 6.14
CA MET A 121 -16.53 -23.20 5.64
C MET A 121 -17.83 -23.25 6.45
N HIS A 122 -17.89 -22.56 7.58
CA HIS A 122 -19.14 -22.28 8.26
C HIS A 122 -19.80 -21.09 7.57
N SER A 123 -20.89 -21.37 6.87
CA SER A 123 -21.77 -20.40 6.25
C SER A 123 -22.28 -19.39 7.30
N PRO A 124 -22.35 -18.09 6.97
CA PRO A 124 -22.90 -17.10 7.88
C PRO A 124 -24.41 -17.32 8.06
N PRO A 125 -24.97 -17.13 9.27
CA PRO A 125 -26.41 -17.22 9.49
C PRO A 125 -27.13 -16.07 8.75
N SER A 126 -28.14 -16.44 7.97
CA SER A 126 -28.97 -15.56 7.15
C SER A 126 -29.64 -14.45 7.97
N LEU A 127 -29.39 -13.19 7.61
CA LEU A 127 -30.13 -12.04 8.13
C LEU A 127 -31.56 -11.97 7.52
N PRO A 128 -32.58 -11.47 8.24
CA PRO A 128 -33.95 -11.45 7.75
C PRO A 128 -34.17 -10.45 6.61
N CYS A 129 -34.89 -10.90 5.57
CA CYS A 129 -35.39 -10.12 4.45
C CYS A 129 -36.12 -8.83 4.88
N LEU A 130 -35.72 -7.69 4.33
CA LEU A 130 -36.55 -6.49 4.22
C LEU A 130 -36.99 -6.28 2.77
N VAL A 131 -38.28 -6.01 2.63
CA VAL A 131 -39.10 -6.08 1.40
C VAL A 131 -38.77 -4.94 0.41
N PRO A 132 -38.90 -5.13 -0.93
CA PRO A 132 -38.49 -4.14 -1.94
C PRO A 132 -39.50 -3.00 -2.13
N ARG A 133 -39.02 -1.75 -2.29
CA ARG A 133 -39.81 -0.61 -2.82
C ARG A 133 -39.22 -0.11 -4.14
N LYS A 134 -40.10 0.07 -5.13
CA LYS A 134 -39.85 0.29 -6.57
C LYS A 134 -39.60 1.76 -6.97
N HIS A 135 -38.56 1.95 -7.82
CA HIS A 135 -38.38 2.84 -9.01
C HIS A 135 -38.38 4.39 -8.89
N PRO A 136 -37.90 5.18 -9.90
CA PRO A 136 -37.37 4.83 -11.25
C PRO A 136 -36.07 5.56 -11.76
N SER A 137 -35.50 4.97 -12.84
CA SER A 137 -34.84 5.59 -14.02
C SER A 137 -33.67 6.58 -13.90
N GLN A 138 -32.52 6.26 -14.54
CA GLN A 138 -32.07 6.88 -15.80
C GLN A 138 -30.78 6.24 -16.36
N LYS A 139 -30.64 6.34 -17.68
CA LYS A 139 -29.65 5.72 -18.58
C LYS A 139 -28.25 6.33 -18.42
N ASN A 140 -27.17 5.56 -18.64
CA ASN A 140 -26.11 5.83 -19.65
C ASN A 140 -24.86 4.91 -19.51
N ILE A 141 -24.62 4.13 -20.58
CA ILE A 141 -23.37 3.71 -21.25
C ILE A 141 -22.04 3.79 -20.46
N PRO A 142 -21.25 2.69 -20.36
CA PRO A 142 -19.83 2.75 -20.02
C PRO A 142 -18.96 2.72 -21.28
N VAL A 143 -18.26 3.80 -21.60
CA VAL A 143 -17.05 3.75 -22.44
C VAL A 143 -15.99 4.64 -21.81
N THR A 144 -15.11 4.02 -21.04
CA THR A 144 -13.88 4.62 -20.54
C THR A 144 -12.93 4.77 -21.73
N VAL A 145 -13.02 5.88 -22.46
CA VAL A 145 -11.99 6.23 -23.44
C VAL A 145 -10.75 6.64 -22.64
N ALA A 146 -9.74 5.78 -22.69
CA ALA A 146 -8.40 6.08 -22.19
C ALA A 146 -7.98 7.46 -22.70
N ALA A 147 -7.75 8.39 -21.76
CA ALA A 147 -7.28 9.72 -22.06
C ALA A 147 -5.88 9.63 -22.68
N ILE A 148 -5.84 9.64 -24.01
CA ILE A 148 -4.63 9.82 -24.80
C ILE A 148 -4.01 11.14 -24.38
N TRP A 149 -2.87 11.04 -23.68
CA TRP A 149 -2.02 12.18 -23.38
C TRP A 149 -1.68 12.91 -24.68
N ARG A 150 -1.87 14.24 -24.70
CA ARG A 150 -1.35 15.11 -25.76
C ARG A 150 -0.35 16.09 -25.18
N PRO A 151 0.91 16.12 -25.67
CA PRO A 151 1.82 17.21 -25.35
C PRO A 151 1.33 18.49 -26.05
N TRP A 152 1.53 19.62 -25.38
CA TRP A 152 1.32 20.97 -25.91
C TRP A 152 2.31 21.29 -27.03
#